data_AF-A0A9P7XTY7-F1
#
_entry.id   AF-A0A9P7XTY7-F1
#
_cell.length_a   1.000
_cell.length_b   1.000
_cell.length_c   1.000
_cell.angle_alpha   90.00
_cell.angle_beta   90.00
_cell.angle_gamma   90.00
#
_symmetry.space_group_name_H-M   'P 1'
#
loop_
_entity.id
_entity.type
_entity.pdbx_description
1 polymer ?
#
loop_
_entity_poly.entity_id
_entity_poly.type
_entity_poly.pdbx_seq_one_letter_code
_entity_poly.pdbx_strand_id
1 'polypeptide(L)'
;MNILQHKSWHVYSQKNQDRVKRDEAKAEAEEKQTQERAIAADREHRLVVLRQRAARRYTNEPVPGEQEEDDDTIPGPLAPIPNDTVAVTKIKSKGEHVNFWADLEKQDTTSKKGNPEYEAEVKAKEKKWERTIAMHLDSAVKGPITEYEVYAG
;
A
#
# COMPACT_ATOMS: atom_id res chain seq x y z
N MET A 1 2.02 4.48 49.59
CA MET A 1 0.72 4.83 48.99
C MET A 1 0.93 5.33 47.57
N ASN A 2 0.12 4.87 46.60
CA ASN A 2 0.32 5.18 45.18
C ASN A 2 -0.61 6.31 44.72
N ILE A 3 -0.13 7.55 44.81
CA ILE A 3 -0.93 8.78 44.59
C ILE A 3 -1.22 9.09 43.12
N LEU A 4 -0.55 8.41 42.19
CA LEU A 4 -0.58 8.71 40.76
C LEU A 4 -1.97 8.46 40.14
N GLN A 5 -2.68 7.45 40.62
CA GLN A 5 -3.99 7.02 40.09
C GLN A 5 -5.08 8.09 40.26
N HIS A 6 -4.92 9.00 41.22
CA HIS A 6 -5.87 10.09 41.49
C HIS A 6 -5.54 11.38 40.76
N LYS A 7 -4.54 11.38 39.88
CA LYS A 7 -4.14 12.56 39.11
C LYS A 7 -4.81 12.54 37.74
N SER A 8 -5.35 13.69 37.36
CA SER A 8 -5.96 13.90 36.03
C SER A 8 -4.95 13.75 34.89
N TRP A 9 -3.66 14.00 35.15
CA TRP A 9 -2.57 13.84 34.18
C TRP A 9 -2.01 12.41 34.10
N HIS A 10 -2.62 11.43 34.81
CA HIS A 10 -2.15 10.05 34.76
C HIS A 10 -2.28 9.47 33.35
N VAL A 11 -1.14 9.19 32.70
CA VAL A 11 -1.06 8.73 31.30
C VAL A 11 -1.90 7.48 31.03
N TYR A 12 -1.94 6.52 31.97
CA TYR A 12 -2.70 5.28 31.82
C TYR A 12 -4.18 5.38 32.23
N SER A 13 -4.65 6.56 32.63
CA SER A 13 -6.07 6.77 32.87
C SER A 13 -6.82 6.63 31.54
N GLN A 14 -7.91 5.85 31.53
CA GLN A 14 -8.74 5.64 30.34
C GLN A 14 -9.16 6.97 29.70
N LYS A 15 -9.50 7.97 30.51
CA LYS A 15 -9.90 9.31 30.02
C LYS A 15 -8.80 9.99 29.18
N ASN A 16 -7.54 9.79 29.55
CA ASN A 16 -6.40 10.37 28.82
C ASN A 16 -6.10 9.58 27.55
N GLN A 17 -6.16 8.24 27.64
CA GLN A 17 -6.03 7.36 26.49
C GLN A 17 -7.12 7.65 25.44
N ASP A 18 -8.37 7.86 25.87
CA ASP A 18 -9.48 8.22 24.97
C ASP A 18 -9.30 9.59 24.31
N ARG A 19 -8.68 10.55 25.02
CA ARG A 19 -8.36 11.85 24.45
C ARG A 19 -7.28 11.73 23.39
N VAL A 20 -6.18 11.03 23.71
CA VAL A 20 -5.09 10.76 22.76
C VAL A 20 -5.62 10.05 21.52
N LYS A 21 -6.44 9.00 21.69
CA LYS A 21 -7.04 8.28 20.58
C LYS A 21 -7.94 9.15 19.70
N ARG A 22 -8.71 10.08 20.28
CA ARG A 22 -9.51 11.04 19.50
C ARG A 22 -8.64 12.03 18.73
N ASP A 23 -7.57 12.51 19.34
CA ASP A 23 -6.66 13.47 18.72
C ASP A 23 -5.88 12.79 17.58
N GLU A 24 -5.38 11.56 17.79
CA GLU A 24 -4.74 10.73 16.77
C GLU A 24 -5.69 10.41 15.61
N ALA A 25 -6.92 9.96 15.90
CA ALA A 25 -7.90 9.66 14.85
C ALA A 25 -8.29 10.91 14.06
N LYS A 26 -8.32 12.09 14.69
CA LYS A 26 -8.57 13.36 14.01
C LYS A 26 -7.41 13.74 13.10
N ALA A 27 -6.18 13.58 13.57
CA ALA A 27 -4.98 13.85 12.78
C ALA A 27 -4.90 12.91 11.56
N GLU A 28 -5.12 11.61 11.75
CA GLU A 28 -5.14 10.62 10.67
C GLU A 28 -6.22 10.93 9.62
N ALA A 29 -7.42 11.33 10.06
CA ALA A 29 -8.49 11.70 9.14
C ALA A 29 -8.16 12.95 8.30
N GLU A 30 -7.51 13.95 8.90
CA GLU A 30 -7.09 15.17 8.20
C GLU A 30 -5.97 14.89 7.19
N GLU A 31 -4.97 14.09 7.56
CA GLU A 31 -3.91 13.64 6.65
C GLU A 31 -4.48 12.84 5.49
N LYS A 32 -5.42 11.92 5.74
CA LYS A 32 -6.07 11.15 4.68
C LYS A 32 -6.85 12.05 3.71
N GLN A 33 -7.60 13.03 4.22
CA GLN A 33 -8.35 13.97 3.37
C GLN A 33 -7.42 14.83 2.50
N THR A 34 -6.30 15.29 3.04
CA THR A 34 -5.34 16.08 2.25
C THR A 34 -4.67 15.25 1.16
N GLN A 35 -4.30 14.00 1.47
CA GLN A 35 -3.76 13.06 0.48
C GLN A 35 -4.77 12.72 -0.61
N GLU A 36 -6.01 12.40 -0.23
CA GLU A 36 -7.09 12.12 -1.19
C GLU A 36 -7.34 13.32 -2.12
N ARG A 37 -7.31 14.53 -1.57
CA ARG A 37 -7.46 15.77 -2.36
C ARG A 37 -6.30 15.97 -3.33
N ALA A 38 -5.07 15.75 -2.90
CA ALA A 38 -3.89 15.86 -3.78
C ALA A 38 -3.97 14.83 -4.93
N ILE A 39 -4.27 13.57 -4.60
CA ILE A 39 -4.44 12.50 -5.60
C ILE A 39 -5.57 12.82 -6.57
N ALA A 40 -6.69 13.36 -6.09
CA ALA A 40 -7.80 13.76 -6.95
C ALA A 40 -7.41 14.91 -7.89
N ALA A 41 -6.75 15.94 -7.39
CA ALA A 41 -6.27 17.07 -8.19
C ALA A 41 -5.30 16.61 -9.29
N ASP A 42 -4.35 15.73 -8.98
CA ASP A 42 -3.42 15.17 -9.97
C ASP A 42 -4.13 14.36 -11.05
N ARG A 43 -5.13 13.56 -10.66
CA ARG A 43 -5.97 12.79 -11.61
C ARG A 43 -6.73 13.72 -12.55
N GLU A 44 -7.38 14.75 -12.00
CA GLU A 44 -8.13 15.73 -12.77
C GLU A 44 -7.22 16.51 -13.72
N HIS A 45 -6.08 17.00 -13.22
CA HIS A 45 -5.07 17.70 -14.03
C HIS A 45 -4.60 16.83 -15.20
N ARG A 46 -4.23 15.57 -14.93
CA ARG A 46 -3.81 14.63 -15.97
C ARG A 46 -4.90 14.40 -17.01
N LEU A 47 -6.16 14.27 -16.59
CA LEU A 47 -7.28 14.11 -17.51
C LEU A 47 -7.50 15.36 -18.38
N VAL A 48 -7.34 16.56 -17.82
CA VAL A 48 -7.46 17.82 -18.56
C VAL A 48 -6.41 17.88 -19.66
N VAL A 49 -5.13 17.64 -19.32
CA VAL A 49 -4.03 17.62 -20.29
C VAL A 49 -4.25 16.58 -21.38
N LEU A 50 -4.65 15.35 -21.02
CA LEU A 50 -4.93 14.30 -22.00
C LEU A 50 -6.11 14.64 -22.92
N ARG A 51 -7.17 15.24 -22.38
CA ARG A 51 -8.32 15.69 -23.18
C ARG A 51 -7.93 16.80 -24.14
N GLN A 52 -7.14 17.77 -23.69
CA GLN A 52 -6.61 18.84 -24.54
C GLN A 52 -5.72 18.27 -25.66
N ARG A 53 -4.78 17.38 -25.32
CA ARG A 53 -3.92 16.69 -26.31
C ARG A 53 -4.75 15.88 -27.31
N ALA A 54 -5.76 15.15 -26.85
CA ALA A 54 -6.65 14.39 -27.72
C ALA A 54 -7.46 15.30 -28.66
N ALA A 55 -8.03 16.40 -28.14
CA ALA A 55 -8.75 17.37 -28.95
C ALA A 55 -7.86 17.97 -30.06
N ARG A 56 -6.62 18.35 -29.74
CA ARG A 56 -5.65 18.87 -30.72
C ARG A 56 -5.36 17.89 -31.87
N ARG A 57 -5.29 16.58 -31.57
CA ARG A 57 -5.10 15.55 -32.61
C ARG A 57 -6.24 15.48 -33.62
N TYR A 58 -7.46 15.85 -33.24
CA TYR A 58 -8.60 15.83 -34.15
C TYR A 58 -8.69 17.11 -34.98
N THR A 59 -8.26 18.26 -34.45
CA THR A 59 -8.43 19.56 -35.12
C THR A 59 -7.24 19.96 -35.99
N ASN A 60 -6.07 19.31 -35.89
CA ASN A 60 -4.83 19.66 -36.63
C ASN A 60 -4.47 21.16 -36.52
N GLU A 61 -4.85 21.82 -35.42
CA GLU A 61 -4.60 23.25 -35.18
C GLU A 61 -3.21 23.42 -34.53
N PRO A 62 -2.27 24.15 -35.17
CA PRO A 62 -1.01 24.53 -34.54
C PRO A 62 -1.23 25.70 -33.57
N VAL A 63 -0.79 25.54 -32.32
CA VAL A 63 -1.00 26.54 -31.25
C VAL A 63 0.08 27.63 -31.32
N PRO A 64 -0.27 28.93 -31.34
CA PRO A 64 0.69 30.01 -31.13
C PRO A 64 0.84 30.32 -29.64
N GLY A 65 2.03 30.10 -29.08
CA GLY A 65 2.47 30.75 -27.83
C GLY A 65 2.46 29.91 -26.55
N GLU A 66 2.26 28.60 -26.62
CA GLU A 66 2.62 27.74 -25.49
C GLU A 66 4.13 27.49 -25.56
N GLN A 67 4.87 27.93 -24.54
CA GLN A 67 6.21 27.42 -24.30
C GLN A 67 6.05 25.96 -23.90
N GLU A 68 6.04 25.14 -24.95
CA GLU A 68 6.23 23.70 -24.91
C GLU A 68 7.53 23.40 -24.14
N GLU A 69 7.43 23.10 -22.85
CA GLU A 69 8.39 22.18 -22.23
C GLU A 69 8.08 20.77 -22.75
N ASP A 70 8.32 20.60 -24.05
CA ASP A 70 8.20 19.33 -24.76
C ASP A 70 9.41 18.44 -24.43
N ASP A 71 9.32 17.70 -23.33
CA ASP A 71 10.02 16.41 -23.16
C ASP A 71 9.28 15.28 -23.91
N ASP A 72 8.93 15.55 -25.17
CA ASP A 72 8.29 14.60 -26.10
C ASP A 72 8.87 14.80 -27.52
N THR A 73 10.17 15.13 -27.64
CA THR A 73 10.90 14.96 -28.90
C THR A 73 11.21 13.48 -29.11
N ILE A 74 10.34 12.77 -29.82
CA ILE A 74 10.74 11.61 -30.63
C ILE A 74 11.27 12.19 -31.94
N PRO A 75 12.59 12.20 -32.23
CA PRO A 75 13.08 12.71 -33.49
C PRO A 75 12.85 11.66 -34.58
N GLY A 76 12.00 11.99 -35.55
CA GLY A 76 12.17 11.53 -36.93
C GLY A 76 13.52 12.05 -37.48
N PRO A 77 14.11 11.35 -38.46
CA PRO A 77 15.54 11.05 -38.48
C PRO A 77 16.41 12.29 -38.70
N LEU A 78 17.09 12.72 -37.64
CA LEU A 78 18.30 13.54 -37.75
C LEU A 78 19.52 12.73 -37.30
N ALA A 79 20.63 13.06 -37.95
CA ALA A 79 21.92 12.37 -38.03
C ALA A 79 22.50 11.78 -36.72
N PRO A 80 23.37 10.76 -36.82
CA PRO A 80 23.96 10.11 -35.65
C PRO A 80 24.92 11.06 -34.92
N ILE A 81 24.63 11.31 -33.65
CA ILE A 81 25.53 12.00 -32.73
C ILE A 81 26.56 10.96 -32.24
N PRO A 82 27.88 11.20 -32.35
CA PRO A 82 28.89 10.25 -31.91
C PRO A 82 28.91 10.15 -30.38
N ASN A 83 28.72 8.93 -29.89
CA ASN A 83 28.76 8.56 -28.48
C ASN A 83 30.22 8.47 -28.00
N ASP A 84 30.68 9.45 -27.22
CA ASP A 84 31.89 9.37 -26.40
C ASP A 84 31.58 10.07 -25.07
N THR A 85 31.07 9.38 -24.05
CA THR A 85 31.79 8.91 -22.85
C THR A 85 30.69 8.90 -21.77
N VAL A 86 30.32 7.86 -21.02
CA VAL A 86 31.04 6.77 -20.35
C VAL A 86 30.04 5.61 -20.21
N ALA A 87 30.40 4.44 -20.75
CA ALA A 87 29.89 3.10 -20.39
C ALA A 87 28.36 2.86 -20.25
N VAL A 88 27.55 3.18 -21.26
CA VAL A 88 26.24 2.51 -21.46
C VAL A 88 26.51 1.21 -22.23
N THR A 89 26.82 0.14 -21.51
CA THR A 89 26.94 -1.18 -22.14
C THR A 89 25.57 -1.84 -22.25
N LYS A 90 25.18 -2.09 -23.50
CA LYS A 90 24.18 -3.07 -23.98
C LYS A 90 22.74 -2.55 -24.16
N ILE A 91 22.54 -1.77 -25.23
CA ILE A 91 21.26 -1.69 -25.94
C ILE A 91 21.04 -3.06 -26.62
N LYS A 92 20.25 -3.95 -26.02
CA LYS A 92 19.76 -5.16 -26.68
C LYS A 92 18.42 -4.87 -27.35
N SER A 93 18.40 -5.14 -28.65
CA SER A 93 17.24 -5.45 -29.53
C SER A 93 15.98 -4.58 -29.42
N LYS A 94 15.67 -3.88 -30.52
CA LYS A 94 14.31 -3.41 -30.85
C LYS A 94 13.30 -4.53 -30.60
N GLY A 95 12.52 -4.43 -29.52
CA GLY A 95 11.36 -5.29 -29.25
C GLY A 95 11.29 -5.94 -27.87
N GLU A 96 12.31 -5.83 -27.02
CA GLU A 96 12.26 -6.38 -25.65
C GLU A 96 11.90 -5.29 -24.63
N HIS A 97 11.06 -5.63 -23.62
CA HIS A 97 10.79 -4.73 -22.50
C HIS A 97 12.08 -4.43 -21.74
N VAL A 98 12.40 -3.15 -21.56
CA VAL A 98 13.56 -2.73 -20.77
C VAL A 98 13.21 -2.88 -19.29
N ASN A 99 13.70 -3.95 -18.68
CA ASN A 99 13.55 -4.19 -17.24
C ASN A 99 14.63 -3.41 -16.49
N PHE A 100 14.30 -2.19 -16.04
CA PHE A 100 15.19 -1.34 -15.23
C PHE A 100 15.62 -1.98 -13.90
N TRP A 101 14.85 -2.97 -13.43
CA TRP A 101 15.08 -3.69 -12.19
C TRP A 101 15.72 -5.07 -12.41
N ALA A 102 16.12 -5.39 -13.64
CA ALA A 102 16.72 -6.69 -13.96
C ALA A 102 17.93 -7.00 -13.09
N ASP A 103 18.70 -5.99 -12.69
CA ASP A 103 19.87 -6.18 -11.84
C ASP A 103 19.52 -6.30 -10.36
N LEU A 104 18.42 -5.68 -9.91
CA LEU A 104 17.87 -5.85 -8.57
C LEU A 104 17.20 -7.23 -8.39
N GLU A 105 16.55 -7.75 -9.43
CA GLU A 105 15.95 -9.10 -9.42
C GLU A 105 17.01 -10.21 -9.40
N LYS A 106 18.14 -10.01 -10.08
CA LYS A 106 19.29 -10.91 -10.05
C LYS A 106 20.08 -10.81 -8.75
N GLN A 107 19.95 -9.71 -8.02
CA GLN A 107 20.54 -9.57 -6.70
C GLN A 107 19.73 -10.46 -5.74
N ASP A 108 20.18 -11.70 -5.62
CA ASP A 108 19.59 -12.72 -4.76
C ASP A 108 19.13 -12.14 -3.44
N THR A 109 17.84 -12.31 -3.14
CA THR A 109 17.20 -11.90 -1.89
C THR A 109 17.64 -12.78 -0.72
N THR A 110 18.95 -12.96 -0.53
CA THR A 110 19.58 -13.80 0.52
C THR A 110 19.34 -13.27 1.94
N SER A 111 18.69 -12.10 2.07
CA SER A 111 18.10 -11.63 3.33
C SER A 111 16.57 -11.75 3.40
N LYS A 112 15.94 -12.67 2.65
CA LYS A 112 14.57 -13.16 2.96
C LYS A 112 14.56 -14.13 4.14
N LYS A 113 15.35 -13.86 5.18
CA LYS A 113 15.02 -14.41 6.48
C LYS A 113 14.03 -13.43 7.08
N GLY A 114 12.74 -13.65 6.81
CA GLY A 114 11.67 -12.96 7.54
C GLY A 114 11.95 -13.07 9.04
N ASN A 115 11.48 -12.10 9.83
CA ASN A 115 11.70 -12.15 11.27
C ASN A 115 11.09 -13.45 11.84
N PRO A 116 11.90 -14.43 12.30
CA PRO A 116 11.39 -15.72 12.74
C PRO A 116 10.46 -15.59 13.95
N GLU A 117 10.62 -14.53 14.74
CA GLU A 117 9.74 -14.22 15.86
C GLU A 117 8.33 -13.82 15.38
N TYR A 118 8.23 -13.10 14.25
CA TYR A 118 6.94 -12.66 13.69
C TYR A 118 6.12 -13.84 13.18
N GLU A 119 6.74 -14.78 12.47
CA GLU A 119 6.05 -15.99 11.99
C GLU A 119 5.59 -16.89 13.15
N ALA A 120 6.40 -16.99 14.21
CA ALA A 120 6.02 -17.70 15.42
C ALA A 120 4.83 -17.05 16.14
N GLU A 121 4.78 -15.71 16.21
CA GLU A 121 3.67 -14.97 16.82
C GLU A 121 2.38 -15.11 16.00
N VAL A 122 2.46 -15.02 14.67
CA VAL A 122 1.32 -15.23 13.76
C VAL A 122 0.78 -16.65 13.92
N LYS A 123 1.64 -17.66 13.91
CA LYS A 123 1.23 -19.06 14.12
C LYS A 123 0.65 -19.30 15.51
N ALA A 124 1.13 -18.60 16.55
CA ALA A 124 0.55 -18.67 17.88
C ALA A 124 -0.84 -18.00 17.95
N LYS A 125 -1.04 -16.88 17.23
CA LYS A 125 -2.35 -16.22 17.08
C LYS A 125 -3.33 -17.11 16.32
N GLU A 126 -2.90 -17.71 15.23
CA GLU A 126 -3.70 -18.64 14.43
C GLU A 126 -4.10 -19.87 15.25
N LYS A 127 -3.17 -20.53 15.95
CA LYS A 127 -3.50 -21.63 16.88
C LYS A 127 -4.45 -21.23 17.99
N LYS A 128 -4.34 -20.02 18.54
CA LYS A 128 -5.29 -19.50 19.55
C LYS A 128 -6.68 -19.30 18.92
N TRP A 129 -6.73 -18.80 17.69
CA TRP A 129 -7.97 -18.61 16.96
C TRP A 129 -8.64 -19.93 16.61
N GLU A 130 -7.88 -20.89 16.04
CA GLU A 130 -8.33 -22.26 15.78
C GLU A 130 -8.83 -22.95 17.04
N ARG A 131 -8.10 -22.83 18.17
CA ARG A 131 -8.54 -23.38 19.46
C ARG A 131 -9.83 -22.75 19.96
N THR A 132 -9.97 -21.44 19.78
CA THR A 132 -11.20 -20.72 20.15
C THR A 132 -12.35 -21.22 19.28
N ILE A 133 -12.16 -21.33 17.97
CA ILE A 133 -13.18 -21.83 17.05
C ILE A 133 -13.54 -23.29 17.35
N ALA A 134 -12.56 -24.17 17.54
CA ALA A 134 -12.80 -25.57 17.87
C ALA A 134 -13.60 -25.73 19.18
N MET A 135 -13.27 -24.95 20.21
CA MET A 135 -14.01 -24.95 21.47
C MET A 135 -15.46 -24.49 21.31
N HIS A 136 -15.74 -23.57 20.38
CA HIS A 136 -17.09 -23.13 20.03
C HIS A 136 -17.81 -24.10 19.07
N LEU A 137 -17.08 -25.00 18.39
CA LEU A 137 -17.65 -26.02 17.50
C LEU A 137 -18.12 -27.24 18.30
N ASP A 138 -17.34 -27.71 19.26
CA ASP A 138 -17.70 -28.84 20.12
C ASP A 138 -18.93 -28.55 21.00
N SER A 139 -19.13 -27.29 21.40
CA SER A 139 -20.33 -26.87 22.13
C SER A 139 -21.57 -26.79 21.24
N ALA A 140 -21.42 -26.66 19.93
CA ALA A 140 -22.54 -26.68 18.98
C ALA A 140 -22.99 -28.11 18.61
N VAL A 141 -22.08 -29.10 18.69
CA VAL A 141 -22.38 -30.52 18.39
C VAL A 141 -22.97 -31.25 19.60
N LYS A 142 -22.61 -30.88 20.84
CA LYS A 142 -23.33 -31.32 22.04
C LYS A 142 -24.65 -30.56 22.19
N GLY A 143 -25.64 -30.98 21.42
CA GLY A 143 -27.05 -30.61 21.65
C GLY A 143 -27.49 -30.97 23.09
N PRO A 144 -28.62 -30.42 23.57
CA PRO A 144 -29.13 -30.74 24.90
C PRO A 144 -29.32 -32.26 25.01
N ILE A 145 -28.67 -32.86 26.01
CA ILE A 145 -28.81 -34.29 26.31
C ILE A 145 -30.30 -34.53 26.59
N THR A 146 -30.98 -35.20 25.67
CA THR A 146 -32.35 -35.65 25.88
C THR A 146 -32.33 -36.76 26.92
N GLU A 147 -33.18 -36.67 27.95
CA GLU A 147 -33.26 -37.57 29.13
C GLU A 147 -33.51 -39.07 28.79
N TYR A 148 -33.52 -39.46 27.52
CA TYR A 148 -33.81 -40.81 27.03
C TYR A 148 -32.62 -41.79 27.02
N GLU A 149 -31.38 -41.35 27.28
CA GLU A 149 -30.20 -42.25 27.28
C GLU A 149 -29.88 -42.90 28.65
N VAL A 150 -30.63 -42.58 29.71
CA VAL A 150 -30.36 -43.09 31.08
C VAL A 150 -30.97 -44.49 31.34
N TYR A 151 -31.77 -45.04 30.41
CA TYR A 151 -32.43 -46.35 30.54
C TYR A 151 -31.90 -47.42 29.57
N ALA A 152 -30.62 -47.36 29.19
CA ALA A 152 -29.96 -48.44 28.47
C ALA A 152 -28.63 -48.78 29.15
N GLY A 153 -28.72 -49.59 30.21
CA GLY A 153 -27.58 -50.10 30.97
C GLY A 153 -28.02 -50.90 32.18
#